data_AF-A0AAV6X4L5-F1
#
_entry.id   AF-A0AAV6X4L5-F1
#
_cell.length_a   1.000
_cell.length_b   1.000
_cell.length_c   1.000
_cell.angle_alpha   90.00
_cell.angle_beta   90.00
_cell.angle_gamma   90.00
#
_symmetry.space_group_name_H-M   'P 1'
#
loop_
_entity.id
_entity.type
_entity.pdbx_description
1 polymer ?
#
loop_
_entity_poly.entity_id
_entity_poly.type
_entity_poly.pdbx_seq_one_letter_code
_entity_poly.pdbx_strand_id
1 'polypeptide(L)'
;MEAAMGLMRRIPPEHSETALSALLSLLPHHSSDLLSQVDQPLQVLCDVDSGQEFILCEYNRDADSYRSPWSNKYHPPLDDGPYPSPELRKLEIEANNVFAIYRDQ
;
A
#
# COMPACT_ATOMS: atom_id res chain seq x y z
N MET A 1 7.00 -19.45 7.64
CA MET A 1 5.88 -18.80 6.92
C MET A 1 4.51 -19.32 7.35
N GLU A 2 4.20 -20.62 7.22
CA GLU A 2 2.88 -21.18 7.56
C GLU A 2 2.41 -20.89 9.00
N ALA A 3 3.31 -21.00 9.98
CA ALA A 3 3.01 -20.67 11.38
C ALA A 3 2.71 -19.16 11.60
N ALA A 4 3.43 -18.27 10.91
CA ALA A 4 3.19 -16.83 10.99
C ALA A 4 1.84 -16.44 10.37
N MET A 5 1.51 -17.02 9.20
CA MET A 5 0.18 -16.85 8.58
C MET A 5 -0.93 -17.49 9.43
N GLY A 6 -0.65 -18.60 10.09
CA GLY A 6 -1.56 -19.22 11.05
C GLY A 6 -1.77 -18.38 12.31
N LEU A 7 -0.82 -17.54 12.67
CA LEU A 7 -0.92 -16.60 13.78
C LEU A 7 -1.77 -15.39 13.38
N MET A 8 -1.49 -14.77 12.24
CA MET A 8 -2.28 -13.63 11.72
C MET A 8 -3.77 -13.96 11.52
N ARG A 9 -4.09 -15.21 11.14
CA ARG A 9 -5.48 -15.68 11.02
C ARG A 9 -6.22 -15.89 12.35
N ARG A 10 -5.51 -15.91 13.48
CA ARG A 10 -6.08 -16.21 14.81
C ARG A 10 -6.02 -15.03 15.77
N ILE A 11 -5.18 -14.04 15.48
CA ILE A 11 -5.06 -12.83 16.29
C ILE A 11 -6.33 -11.98 16.12
N PRO A 12 -6.84 -11.36 17.20
CA PRO A 12 -7.92 -10.40 17.09
C PRO A 12 -7.57 -9.28 16.09
N PRO A 13 -8.49 -8.88 15.19
CA PRO A 13 -8.19 -7.94 14.12
C PRO A 13 -7.66 -6.59 14.65
N GLU A 14 -8.08 -6.18 15.85
CA GLU A 14 -7.61 -4.98 16.56
C GLU A 14 -6.11 -4.96 16.84
N HIS A 15 -5.45 -6.12 16.88
CA HIS A 15 -4.02 -6.25 17.17
C HIS A 15 -3.21 -6.70 15.96
N SER A 16 -3.83 -6.76 14.78
CA SER A 16 -3.20 -7.24 13.56
C SER A 16 -1.95 -6.44 13.18
N GLU A 17 -2.00 -5.11 13.25
CA GLU A 17 -0.87 -4.22 12.95
C GLU A 17 0.31 -4.44 13.91
N THR A 18 0.04 -4.49 15.22
CA THR A 18 1.08 -4.71 16.24
C THR A 18 1.70 -6.10 16.11
N ALA A 19 0.88 -7.11 15.83
CA ALA A 19 1.35 -8.47 15.62
C ALA A 19 2.22 -8.61 14.37
N LEU A 20 1.83 -7.95 13.27
CA LEU A 20 2.63 -7.91 12.05
C LEU A 20 3.96 -7.22 12.30
N SER A 21 3.97 -6.06 12.96
CA SER A 21 5.20 -5.35 13.34
C SER A 21 6.15 -6.23 14.18
N ALA A 22 5.61 -6.97 15.15
CA ALA A 22 6.38 -7.92 15.95
C ALA A 22 6.93 -9.08 15.09
N LEU A 23 6.14 -9.63 14.17
CA LEU A 23 6.59 -10.68 13.25
C LEU A 23 7.68 -10.20 12.30
N LEU A 24 7.58 -8.97 11.78
CA LEU A 24 8.61 -8.36 10.94
C LEU A 24 9.92 -8.17 11.70
N SER A 25 9.83 -7.79 12.99
CA SER A 25 11.00 -7.64 13.86
C SER A 25 11.65 -8.99 14.20
N LEU A 26 10.86 -10.04 14.34
CA LEU A 26 11.32 -11.40 14.68
C LEU A 26 11.90 -12.14 13.46
N LEU A 27 11.32 -11.91 12.28
CA LEU A 27 11.62 -12.62 11.03
C LEU A 27 11.93 -11.64 9.89
N PRO A 28 13.03 -10.86 9.96
CA PRO A 28 13.35 -9.84 8.97
C PRO A 28 13.61 -10.41 7.56
N HIS A 29 13.96 -11.70 7.44
CA HIS A 29 14.15 -12.36 6.15
C HIS A 29 12.83 -12.66 5.42
N HIS A 30 11.69 -12.60 6.11
CA HIS A 30 10.37 -12.87 5.56
C HIS A 30 9.49 -11.62 5.45
N SER A 31 10.07 -10.43 5.60
CA SER A 31 9.30 -9.18 5.63
C SER A 31 8.48 -8.96 4.37
N SER A 32 9.07 -9.20 3.20
CA SER A 32 8.37 -9.05 1.91
C SER A 32 7.19 -10.02 1.76
N ASP A 33 7.36 -11.27 2.16
CA ASP A 33 6.31 -12.29 2.06
C ASP A 33 5.16 -12.02 3.04
N LEU A 34 5.49 -11.52 4.23
CA LEU A 34 4.50 -11.20 5.26
C LEU A 34 3.70 -9.95 4.90
N LEU A 35 4.36 -8.89 4.41
CA LEU A 35 3.67 -7.68 3.97
C LEU A 35 2.72 -7.96 2.80
N SER A 36 3.10 -8.87 1.89
CA SER A 36 2.32 -9.22 0.70
C SER A 36 1.16 -10.18 0.88
N GLN A 37 1.10 -10.87 2.00
CA GLN A 37 0.06 -11.87 2.25
C GLN A 37 -0.87 -11.50 3.41
N VAL A 38 -0.54 -10.45 4.16
CA VAL A 38 -1.29 -10.04 5.34
C VAL A 38 -1.98 -8.71 5.06
N ASP A 39 -3.29 -8.78 4.88
CA ASP A 39 -4.12 -7.59 4.72
C ASP A 39 -4.04 -6.70 5.98
N GLN A 40 -3.81 -5.42 5.76
CA GLN A 40 -3.81 -4.39 6.78
C GLN A 40 -5.00 -3.45 6.56
N PRO A 41 -5.53 -2.82 7.62
CA PRO A 41 -6.52 -1.74 7.45
C PRO A 41 -5.99 -0.68 6.49
N LEU A 42 -6.81 -0.34 5.49
CA LEU A 42 -6.44 0.64 4.49
C LEU A 42 -6.33 2.03 5.14
N GLN A 43 -5.15 2.62 5.03
CA GLN A 43 -4.90 4.00 5.43
C GLN A 43 -5.10 4.94 4.24
N VAL A 44 -5.42 6.19 4.52
CA VAL A 44 -5.67 7.21 3.50
C VAL A 44 -4.70 8.37 3.69
N LEU A 45 -4.15 8.87 2.58
CA LEU A 45 -3.32 10.07 2.55
C LEU A 45 -3.88 11.05 1.51
N CYS A 46 -3.68 12.34 1.73
CA CYS A 46 -4.10 13.38 0.80
C CYS A 46 -2.91 13.82 -0.06
N ASP A 47 -3.08 13.72 -1.38
CA ASP A 47 -2.12 14.25 -2.34
C ASP A 47 -2.19 15.77 -2.35
N VAL A 48 -1.08 16.41 -1.98
CA VAL A 48 -0.98 17.87 -1.83
C VAL A 48 -1.10 18.63 -3.16
N ASP A 49 -0.78 18.00 -4.29
CA ASP A 49 -0.82 18.66 -5.60
C ASP A 49 -2.23 18.62 -6.20
N SER A 50 -2.94 17.50 -6.02
CA SER A 50 -4.29 17.31 -6.57
C SER A 50 -5.41 17.64 -5.58
N GLY A 51 -5.11 17.67 -4.27
CA GLY A 51 -6.08 17.80 -3.18
C GLY A 51 -6.96 16.56 -3.00
N GLN A 52 -6.60 15.43 -3.60
CA GLN A 52 -7.39 14.20 -3.59
C GLN A 52 -6.81 13.16 -2.65
N GLU A 53 -7.70 12.45 -1.96
CA GLU A 53 -7.33 11.34 -1.10
C GLU A 53 -6.98 10.09 -1.93
N PHE A 54 -6.01 9.32 -1.44
CA PHE A 54 -5.64 8.03 -2.02
C PHE A 54 -5.30 7.01 -0.93
N ILE A 55 -5.47 5.74 -1.27
CA ILE A 55 -5.29 4.61 -0.36
C ILE A 55 -3.81 4.21 -0.33
N LEU A 56 -3.31 3.95 0.87
CA LEU A 56 -1.97 3.44 1.12
C LEU A 56 -1.99 1.92 1.15
N CYS A 57 -1.13 1.29 0.35
CA CYS A 57 -0.89 -0.14 0.39
C CYS A 57 0.57 -0.44 0.06
N GLU A 58 0.97 -1.70 0.15
CA GLU A 58 2.32 -2.12 -0.24
C GLU A 58 2.60 -1.90 -1.74
N TYR A 59 1.58 -1.97 -2.61
CA TYR A 59 1.75 -1.91 -4.05
C TYR A 59 2.08 -0.51 -4.56
N ASN A 60 1.75 0.54 -3.80
CA ASN A 60 2.18 1.90 -4.07
C ASN A 60 3.23 2.40 -3.08
N ARG A 61 3.80 1.53 -2.24
CA ARG A 61 4.84 1.87 -1.28
C ARG A 61 6.23 1.62 -1.86
N ASP A 62 7.14 2.54 -1.61
CA ASP A 62 8.57 2.31 -1.71
C ASP A 62 9.28 2.93 -0.51
N ALA A 63 10.14 2.16 0.16
CA ALA A 63 10.68 2.48 1.48
C ALA A 63 9.57 2.92 2.47
N ASP A 64 9.54 4.20 2.86
CA ASP A 64 8.51 4.79 3.73
C ASP A 64 7.63 5.82 3.00
N SER A 65 7.70 5.83 1.67
CA SER A 65 6.97 6.76 0.80
C SER A 65 5.90 6.04 -0.01
N TYR A 66 4.80 6.73 -0.30
CA TYR A 66 3.69 6.19 -1.08
C TYR A 66 3.41 7.03 -2.31
N ARG A 67 3.24 6.38 -3.47
CA ARG A 67 2.93 7.04 -4.74
C ARG A 67 1.45 7.35 -4.86
N SER A 68 1.13 8.63 -5.06
CA SER A 68 -0.22 9.07 -5.37
C SER A 68 -0.61 8.64 -6.79
N PRO A 69 -1.81 8.03 -7.00
CA PRO A 69 -2.31 7.75 -8.33
C PRO A 69 -2.68 9.03 -9.11
N TRP A 70 -2.84 10.17 -8.43
CA TRP A 70 -3.27 11.43 -9.04
C TRP A 70 -2.08 12.23 -9.59
N SER A 71 -1.19 12.71 -8.71
CA SER A 71 0.02 13.47 -9.10
C SER A 71 1.15 12.60 -9.64
N ASN A 72 1.06 11.27 -9.47
CA ASN A 72 2.14 10.32 -9.70
C ASN A 72 3.34 10.50 -8.76
N LYS A 73 3.29 11.34 -7.72
CA LYS A 73 4.44 11.62 -6.85
C LYS A 73 4.43 10.79 -5.58
N TYR A 74 5.62 10.55 -5.05
CA TYR A 74 5.81 9.92 -3.74
C TYR A 74 5.65 10.91 -2.59
N HIS A 75 5.02 10.45 -1.51
CA HIS A 75 4.90 11.18 -0.25
C HIS A 75 5.32 10.29 0.93
N PRO A 76 6.36 10.67 1.70
CA PRO A 76 7.29 11.79 1.47
C PRO A 76 8.02 11.73 0.11
N PRO A 77 8.59 12.84 -0.40
CA PRO A 77 9.31 12.84 -1.67
C PRO A 77 10.44 11.81 -1.71
N LEU A 78 10.53 11.09 -2.82
CA LEU A 78 11.53 10.05 -3.05
C LEU A 78 12.08 10.19 -4.47
N ASP A 79 13.41 10.29 -4.59
CA ASP A 79 14.08 10.54 -5.87
C ASP A 79 14.17 9.29 -6.76
N ASP A 80 14.41 8.11 -6.17
CA ASP A 80 14.68 6.85 -6.89
C ASP A 80 13.52 5.82 -6.81
N GLY A 81 12.30 6.28 -6.58
CA GLY A 81 11.13 5.40 -6.50
C GLY A 81 10.75 4.76 -7.85
N PRO A 82 10.18 3.55 -7.89
CA PRO A 82 9.74 2.91 -9.12
C PRO A 82 8.50 3.61 -9.71
N TYR A 83 8.57 3.95 -11.00
CA TYR A 83 7.45 4.52 -11.74
C TYR A 83 6.94 3.55 -12.82
N PRO A 84 5.62 3.52 -13.09
CA PRO A 84 5.08 2.77 -14.22
C PRO A 84 5.61 3.33 -15.54
N SER A 85 5.67 2.47 -16.58
CA SER A 85 5.99 2.93 -17.93
C SER A 85 4.95 3.94 -18.43
N PRO A 86 5.27 4.80 -19.41
CA PRO A 86 4.33 5.81 -19.91
C PRO A 86 2.98 5.23 -20.38
N GLU A 87 3.02 4.07 -21.03
CA GLU A 87 1.82 3.36 -21.48
C GLU A 87 0.98 2.84 -20.31
N LEU A 88 1.64 2.23 -19.31
CA LEU A 88 0.97 1.71 -18.12
C LEU A 88 0.41 2.84 -17.25
N ARG A 89 1.11 3.99 -17.16
CA ARG A 89 0.63 5.18 -16.45
C ARG A 89 -0.64 5.73 -17.09
N LYS A 90 -0.72 5.74 -18.43
CA LYS A 90 -1.94 6.17 -19.12
C LYS A 90 -3.12 5.27 -18.75
N LEU A 91 -2.92 3.95 -18.78
CA LEU A 91 -3.93 2.98 -18.38
C LEU A 91 -4.33 3.11 -16.91
N GLU A 92 -3.35 3.37 -16.03
CA GLU A 92 -3.58 3.59 -14.59
C GLU A 92 -4.48 4.81 -14.36
N ILE A 93 -4.26 5.93 -15.07
CA ILE A 93 -5.11 7.13 -14.95
C ILE A 93 -6.54 6.82 -15.43
N GLU A 94 -6.70 6.15 -16.57
CA GLU A 94 -8.01 5.74 -17.08
C GLU A 94 -8.74 4.81 -16.09
N ALA A 95 -8.04 3.82 -15.54
CA ALA A 95 -8.59 2.91 -14.54
C ALA A 95 -9.04 3.65 -13.27
N ASN A 96 -8.22 4.55 -12.72
CA ASN A 96 -8.57 5.33 -11.53
C ASN A 96 -9.84 6.17 -11.75
N ASN A 97 -10.00 6.77 -12.94
CA ASN A 97 -11.23 7.51 -13.27
C ASN A 97 -12.47 6.61 -13.29
N VAL A 98 -12.36 5.41 -13.89
CA VAL A 98 -13.47 4.44 -13.93
C VAL A 98 -13.82 3.94 -12.53
N PHE A 99 -12.82 3.60 -11.71
CA PHE A 99 -13.05 3.13 -10.35
C PHE A 99 -13.56 4.23 -9.41
N ALA A 100 -13.18 5.49 -9.62
CA ALA A 100 -13.76 6.62 -8.89
C ALA A 100 -15.28 6.73 -9.15
N ILE A 101 -15.71 6.58 -10.41
CA ILE A 101 -17.13 6.56 -10.76
C ILE A 101 -17.84 5.35 -10.14
N TYR A 102 -17.20 4.18 -10.12
CA TYR A 102 -17.76 2.98 -9.48
C TYR A 102 -17.94 3.13 -7.97
N ARG A 103 -16.98 3.76 -7.29
CA ARG A 103 -17.03 4.01 -5.84
C ARG A 103 -18.20 4.91 -5.45
N ASP A 104 -18.52 5.89 -6.29
CA ASP A 104 -19.55 6.88 -6.00
C ASP A 104 -20.99 6.41 -6.32
N GLN A 105 -21.14 5.22 -6.94
CA GLN A 105 -22.43 4.56 -7.20
C GLN A 105 -22.92 3.75 -6.00
#